data_AF-A0AAV6TWI8-F1
#
_entry.id   AF-A0AAV6TWI8-F1
#
_cell.length_a   1.000
_cell.length_b   1.000
_cell.length_c   1.000
_cell.angle_alpha   90.00
_cell.angle_beta   90.00
_cell.angle_gamma   90.00
#
_symmetry.space_group_name_H-M   'P 1'
#
loop_
_entity.id
_entity.type
_entity.pdbx_description
1 polymer ?
#
loop_
_entity_poly.entity_id
_entity_poly.type
_entity_poly.pdbx_seq_one_letter_code
_entity_poly.pdbx_strand_id
1 'polypeptide(L)'
;MTPFLNPVNVHQRRFKTAQILGRNVVERQYRVCKRRLRCIDSKLRCRLANAQKIIIATAVLHNIAIGKGDDYAAADDYEDVDSINYHQTNGGVARRNAIVAARFTS
;
A
#
# COMPACT_ATOMS: atom_id res chain seq x y z
N MET A 1 10.47 -1.34 -4.54
CA MET A 1 11.38 -2.41 -4.06
C MET A 1 10.71 -3.74 -4.34
N THR A 2 11.38 -4.67 -5.02
CA THR A 2 10.77 -5.94 -5.45
C THR A 2 10.82 -6.98 -4.32
N PRO A 3 9.73 -7.69 -3.98
CA PRO A 3 9.76 -8.76 -2.99
C PRO A 3 10.69 -9.92 -3.38
N PHE A 4 11.08 -10.74 -2.39
CA PHE A 4 11.76 -12.01 -2.65
C PHE A 4 10.73 -13.04 -3.13
N LEU A 5 10.96 -13.65 -4.29
CA LEU A 5 10.07 -14.66 -4.87
C LEU A 5 10.07 -15.94 -4.01
N ASN A 6 11.27 -16.43 -3.68
CA ASN A 6 11.50 -17.52 -2.75
C ASN A 6 12.33 -17.05 -1.55
N PRO A 7 11.69 -16.60 -0.45
CA PRO A 7 12.39 -16.23 0.78
C PRO A 7 12.90 -17.49 1.48
N VAL A 8 14.19 -17.78 1.34
CA VAL A 8 14.85 -18.95 1.95
C VAL A 8 15.12 -18.70 3.43
N ASN A 9 15.53 -17.48 3.77
CA ASN A 9 15.93 -17.10 5.12
C ASN A 9 14.77 -16.49 5.94
N VAL A 10 14.80 -16.66 7.27
CA VAL A 10 13.86 -16.04 8.23
C VAL A 10 13.77 -14.53 8.02
N HIS A 11 14.91 -13.86 7.83
CA HIS A 11 14.96 -12.41 7.61
C HIS A 11 14.26 -11.99 6.31
N GLN A 12 14.39 -12.80 5.24
CA GLN A 12 13.68 -12.55 3.98
C GLN A 12 12.17 -12.77 4.13
N ARG A 13 11.75 -13.76 4.94
CA ARG A 13 10.33 -13.97 5.27
C ARG A 13 9.76 -12.78 6.04
N ARG A 14 10.45 -12.32 7.09
CA ARG A 14 10.03 -11.13 7.86
C ARG A 14 9.95 -9.88 7.00
N PHE A 15 10.93 -9.66 6.14
CA PHE A 15 10.91 -8.58 5.17
C PHE A 15 9.70 -8.69 4.21
N LYS A 16 9.44 -9.88 3.67
CA LYS A 16 8.30 -10.13 2.79
C LYS A 16 6.99 -9.82 3.52
N THR A 17 6.82 -10.32 4.74
CA THR A 17 5.64 -10.04 5.57
C THR A 17 5.48 -8.54 5.84
N ALA A 18 6.52 -7.85 6.30
CA ALA A 18 6.47 -6.40 6.55
C ALA A 18 6.13 -5.62 5.28
N GLN A 19 6.65 -6.05 4.13
CA GLN A 19 6.36 -5.43 2.85
C GLN A 19 4.91 -5.64 2.41
N ILE A 20 4.37 -6.85 2.54
CA ILE A 20 2.97 -7.18 2.23
C ILE A 20 2.05 -6.35 3.12
N LEU A 21 2.25 -6.39 4.44
CA LEU A 21 1.46 -5.62 5.40
C LEU A 21 1.48 -4.12 5.08
N GLY A 22 2.67 -3.57 4.79
CA GLY A 22 2.79 -2.16 4.41
C GLY A 22 2.04 -1.81 3.12
N ARG A 23 2.12 -2.66 2.10
CA ARG A 23 1.42 -2.44 0.83
C ARG A 23 -0.09 -2.55 1.00
N ASN A 24 -0.57 -3.56 1.72
CA ASN A 24 -1.99 -3.83 1.92
C ASN A 24 -2.69 -2.67 2.63
N VAL A 25 -2.06 -2.06 3.63
CA VAL A 25 -2.59 -0.89 4.33
C VAL A 25 -2.75 0.30 3.36
N VAL A 26 -1.71 0.59 2.58
CA VAL A 26 -1.72 1.70 1.62
C VAL A 26 -2.77 1.48 0.51
N GLU A 27 -2.82 0.27 -0.06
CA GLU A 27 -3.78 -0.09 -1.11
C GLU A 27 -5.23 -0.05 -0.61
N ARG A 28 -5.49 -0.57 0.60
CA ARG A 28 -6.81 -0.48 1.23
C ARG A 28 -7.24 0.98 1.37
N GLN A 29 -6.33 1.85 1.83
CA GLN A 29 -6.62 3.28 1.96
C GLN A 29 -6.96 3.93 0.61
N TYR A 30 -6.22 3.61 -0.45
CA TYR A 30 -6.52 4.13 -1.78
C TYR A 30 -7.87 3.68 -2.31
N ARG A 31 -8.25 2.41 -2.10
CA ARG A 31 -9.58 1.92 -2.50
C ARG A 31 -10.71 2.62 -1.74
N VAL A 32 -10.57 2.78 -0.43
CA VAL A 32 -11.57 3.48 0.39
C VAL A 32 -11.73 4.93 -0.06
N CYS A 33 -10.62 5.64 -0.28
CA CYS A 33 -10.64 7.02 -0.77
C CYS A 33 -11.30 7.14 -2.15
N LYS A 34 -10.99 6.25 -3.10
CA LYS A 34 -11.61 6.24 -4.44
C LYS A 34 -13.12 6.02 -4.38
N ARG A 35 -13.60 5.08 -3.56
CA ARG A 35 -15.04 4.79 -3.42
C ARG A 35 -15.81 5.89 -2.72
N ARG A 36 -15.31 6.40 -1.59
CA ARG A 36 -15.98 7.48 -0.84
C ARG A 36 -16.05 8.77 -1.65
N LEU A 37 -14.98 9.08 -2.38
CA LEU A 37 -14.84 10.36 -3.06
C LEU A 37 -14.63 10.06 -4.54
N ARG A 38 -15.77 9.84 -5.23
CA ARG A 38 -15.87 9.57 -6.67
C ARG A 38 -15.07 10.54 -7.54
N CYS A 39 -14.77 11.74 -7.03
CA CYS A 39 -13.88 12.69 -7.70
C CYS A 39 -12.46 12.14 -7.91
N ILE A 40 -11.96 11.26 -7.04
CA ILE A 40 -10.65 10.59 -7.16
C ILE A 40 -10.72 9.36 -8.08
N ASP A 41 -11.84 8.65 -8.10
CA ASP A 41 -12.06 7.52 -9.01
C ASP A 41 -12.24 7.98 -10.47
N SER A 42 -12.86 9.14 -10.65
CA SER A 42 -12.91 9.83 -11.94
C SER A 42 -11.57 10.48 -12.30
N LYS A 43 -11.28 10.61 -13.60
CA LYS A 43 -10.15 11.44 -14.06
C LYS A 43 -10.36 12.89 -13.57
N LEU A 44 -9.61 13.30 -12.55
CA LEU A 44 -9.63 14.67 -12.02
C LEU A 44 -9.37 15.67 -13.15
N ARG A 45 -10.41 16.38 -13.60
CA ARG A 45 -10.32 17.42 -14.64
C ARG A 45 -9.88 18.76 -14.06
N CYS A 46 -8.76 18.76 -13.35
CA CYS A 46 -8.19 19.95 -12.72
C CYS A 46 -6.68 20.05 -12.97
N ARG A 47 -6.12 21.25 -12.79
CA ARG A 47 -4.65 21.45 -12.84
C ARG A 47 -3.97 20.57 -11.78
N LEU A 48 -2.76 20.09 -12.05
CA LEU A 48 -2.01 19.21 -11.14
C LEU A 48 -1.88 19.77 -9.72
N ALA A 49 -1.65 21.09 -9.60
CA ALA A 49 -1.61 21.78 -8.31
C ALA A 49 -2.91 21.66 -7.50
N ASN A 50 -4.06 21.56 -8.17
CA ASN A 50 -5.35 21.37 -7.52
C ASN A 50 -5.61 19.90 -7.20
N ALA A 51 -5.12 18.97 -8.03
CA ALA A 51 -5.24 17.53 -7.76
C ALA A 51 -4.59 17.17 -6.41
N GLN A 52 -3.40 17.71 -6.12
CA GLN A 52 -2.75 17.51 -4.83
C GLN A 52 -3.60 18.05 -3.67
N LYS A 53 -4.17 19.25 -3.80
CA LYS A 53 -5.05 19.83 -2.77
C LYS A 53 -6.31 18.98 -2.55
N ILE A 54 -6.89 18.45 -3.62
CA ILE A 54 -8.07 17.56 -3.56
C ILE A 54 -7.72 16.27 -2.83
N ILE A 55 -6.57 15.66 -3.13
CA ILE A 55 -6.11 14.44 -2.44
C ILE A 55 -5.92 14.69 -0.94
N ILE A 56 -5.28 15.80 -0.56
CA ILE A 56 -5.06 16.15 0.85
C ILE A 56 -6.40 16.42 1.55
N ALA A 57 -7.27 17.24 0.95
CA ALA A 57 -8.58 17.56 1.51
C ALA A 57 -9.43 16.29 1.72
N THR A 58 -9.38 15.37 0.76
CA THR A 58 -10.03 14.04 0.81
C THR A 58 -9.52 13.22 2.00
N ALA A 59 -8.21 13.14 2.20
CA ALA A 59 -7.63 12.40 3.32
C ALA A 59 -8.06 12.99 4.68
N VAL A 60 -8.06 14.32 4.81
CA VAL A 60 -8.54 15.00 6.02
C VAL A 60 -10.02 14.73 6.27
N LEU A 61 -10.86 14.85 5.23
CA LEU A 61 -12.30 14.57 5.35
C LEU A 61 -12.57 13.12 5.75
N HIS A 62 -11.81 12.18 5.20
CA HIS A 62 -11.91 10.77 5.54
C HIS A 62 -11.56 10.51 7.01
N ASN A 63 -10.48 11.12 7.52
CA ASN A 63 -10.10 11.00 8.93
C ASN A 63 -11.17 11.58 9.86
N ILE A 64 -11.77 12.72 9.50
CA ILE A 64 -12.88 13.32 10.25
C ILE A 64 -14.10 12.38 10.24
N ALA A 65 -14.42 11.76 9.10
CA ALA A 65 -15.54 10.81 8.99
C ALA A 65 -15.30 9.59 9.90
N ILE A 66 -14.09 9.02 9.91
CA ILE A 66 -13.72 7.93 10.83
C ILE A 66 -13.90 8.38 12.28
N GLY A 67 -13.40 9.57 12.64
CA GLY A 67 -13.55 10.11 14.00
C GLY A 67 -15.00 10.35 14.43
N LYS A 68 -15.93 10.47 13.47
CA LYS A 68 -17.38 10.58 13.70
C LYS A 68 -18.11 9.23 13.70
N GLY A 69 -17.39 8.11 13.58
CA GLY A 69 -17.97 6.77 13.52
C GLY A 69 -18.52 6.37 12.16
N ASP A 70 -18.25 7.14 11.11
CA ASP A 70 -18.60 6.80 9.73
C ASP A 70 -17.51 5.87 9.15
N ASP A 71 -17.55 4.60 9.58
CA ASP A 71 -16.60 3.57 9.15
C ASP A 71 -17.07 2.86 7.85
N TYR A 72 -16.63 3.41 6.71
CA TYR A 72 -16.86 2.80 5.39
C TYR A 72 -16.04 1.54 5.16
N ALA A 73 -14.97 1.34 5.93
CA ALA A 73 -13.97 0.33 5.65
C ALA A 73 -14.42 -1.07 6.10
N ALA A 74 -15.48 -1.16 6.90
CA ALA A 74 -16.07 -2.41 7.38
C ALA A 74 -16.81 -3.21 6.30
N ALA A 75 -17.20 -2.58 5.18
CA ALA A 75 -17.94 -3.26 4.10
C ALA A 75 -17.03 -3.97 3.07
N ASP A 76 -15.71 -3.99 3.28
CA ASP A 76 -14.72 -4.52 2.32
C ASP A 76 -14.16 -5.87 2.80
N ASP A 77 -14.96 -6.93 2.71
CA ASP A 77 -14.48 -8.32 2.77
C ASP A 77 -13.73 -8.63 1.46
N TYR A 78 -12.49 -8.18 1.38
CA TYR A 78 -11.58 -8.54 0.29
C TYR A 78 -10.69 -9.69 0.75
N GLU A 79 -10.82 -10.85 0.10
CA GLU A 79 -9.79 -11.89 0.20
C GLU A 79 -8.50 -11.35 -0.45
N ASP A 80 -7.42 -11.34 0.33
CA ASP A 80 -6.10 -10.92 -0.12
C ASP A 80 -5.51 -11.98 -1.06
N VAL A 81 -5.76 -11.84 -2.37
CA VAL A 81 -5.15 -12.70 -3.38
C VAL A 81 -3.71 -12.24 -3.64
N ASP A 82 -2.83 -12.46 -2.66
CA ASP A 82 -1.41 -12.07 -2.75
C ASP A 82 -0.56 -13.06 -3.57
N SER A 83 -1.11 -13.59 -4.67
CA SER A 83 -0.37 -14.42 -5.63
C SER A 83 0.25 -13.56 -6.73
N ILE A 84 1.12 -12.61 -6.34
CA ILE A 84 1.93 -11.87 -7.33
C ILE A 84 3.15 -12.73 -7.68
N ASN A 85 3.11 -13.31 -8.88
CA ASN A 85 4.22 -14.07 -9.45
C ASN A 85 5.31 -13.07 -9.93
N TYR A 86 6.19 -12.64 -9.03
CA TYR A 86 7.26 -11.70 -9.35
C TYR A 86 8.29 -12.33 -10.30
N HIS A 87 8.42 -11.83 -11.52
CA HIS A 87 9.54 -12.17 -12.39
C HIS A 87 10.82 -11.55 -11.82
N GLN A 88 11.72 -12.39 -11.29
CA GLN A 88 12.96 -11.91 -10.67
C GLN A 88 13.95 -11.49 -11.76
N THR A 89 14.17 -10.18 -11.90
CA THR A 89 15.33 -9.66 -12.64
C THR A 89 16.56 -9.68 -11.73
N ASN A 90 17.73 -9.99 -12.28
CA ASN A 90 18.99 -10.09 -11.51
C ASN A 90 19.45 -8.74 -10.92
N GLY A 91 18.81 -7.63 -11.31
CA GLY A 91 19.10 -6.29 -10.79
C GLY A 91 18.61 -6.07 -9.36
N GLY A 92 19.48 -5.55 -8.48
CA GLY A 92 19.08 -5.06 -7.15
C GLY A 92 18.94 -6.11 -6.05
N VAL A 93 19.42 -7.33 -6.27
CA VAL A 93 19.50 -8.38 -5.24
C VAL A 93 20.44 -7.96 -4.09
N ALA A 94 21.61 -7.41 -4.40
CA ALA A 94 22.59 -6.97 -3.39
C ALA A 94 22.03 -5.90 -2.45
N ARG A 95 21.33 -4.90 -3.00
CA ARG A 95 20.71 -3.81 -2.22
C ARG A 95 19.61 -4.33 -1.28
N ARG A 96 18.78 -5.27 -1.76
CA ARG A 96 17.75 -5.89 -0.92
C ARG A 96 18.35 -6.76 0.18
N ASN A 97 19.36 -7.57 -0.14
CA ASN A 97 20.07 -8.38 0.86
C ASN A 97 20.72 -7.50 1.94
N ALA A 98 21.31 -6.37 1.56
CA ALA A 98 21.86 -5.41 2.52
C ALA A 98 20.78 -4.81 3.44
N ILE A 99 19.61 -4.44 2.92
CA ILE A 99 18.50 -3.92 3.73
C ILE A 99 17.96 -5.00 4.68
N VAL A 100 17.80 -6.23 4.20
CA VAL A 100 17.31 -7.36 5.02
C VAL A 100 18.28 -7.67 6.15
N ALA A 101 19.58 -7.76 5.85
CA ALA A 101 20.62 -8.01 6.85
C ALA A 101 20.75 -6.85 7.85
N ALA A 102 20.51 -5.61 7.43
CA ALA A 102 20.60 -4.47 8.34
C ALA A 102 19.39 -4.28 9.26
N ARG A 103 18.19 -4.71 8.83
CA ARG A 103 16.93 -4.32 9.50
C ARG A 103 16.03 -5.46 9.98
N PHE A 104 16.33 -6.71 9.62
CA PHE A 104 15.44 -7.84 9.91
C PHE A 104 16.14 -8.99 10.64
N THR A 105 17.27 -8.74 11.30
CA THR A 105 18.19 -9.72 11.91
C THR A 105 17.85 -10.25 13.30
N SER A 106 16.93 -9.62 14.04
CA SER A 106 16.56 -9.99 15.43
C SER A 106 15.13 -10.46 15.52
#